data_AF-A0AB34H2C0-F1
#
_entry.id   AF-A0AB34H2C0-F1
#
_cell.length_a   1.000
_cell.length_b   1.000
_cell.length_c   1.000
_cell.angle_alpha   90.00
_cell.angle_beta   90.00
_cell.angle_gamma   90.00
#
_symmetry.space_group_name_H-M   'P 1'
#
loop_
_entity.id
_entity.type
_entity.pdbx_description
1 polymer ?
#
loop_
_entity_poly.entity_id
_entity_poly.type
_entity_poly.pdbx_seq_one_letter_code
_entity_poly.pdbx_strand_id
1 'polypeptide(L)'
;MRRTRDEVDATLQIAKLNAAELLPTVHCLGFGPGASAAAGDFCLLELEPALCQQLEAGHSLVIRGDKDENAVLCSKDKTYDMKIADTSNMLLFIPGCKTPDQMKMEETHCNIIHTEYTTEDLLDQIQASEEEIMAQLQVLNACEIGGEVYFELSADKICRATAQMLLQNAVKFNLAEFQEVWQQSVPEGVMTRLDQLKGLALVDRQSRPELIFLLKVDDLPEDSRERLNSLFSLREKWTEEDIAPYIE
;
A
#
# COMPACT_ATOMS: atom_id res chain seq x y z
N MET A 1 -16.00 17.71 4.60
CA MET A 1 -17.11 17.43 5.53
C MET A 1 -16.83 16.05 6.10
N ARG A 2 -16.34 15.95 7.35
CA ARG A 2 -16.01 14.67 7.98
C ARG A 2 -17.29 14.08 8.58
N ARG A 3 -17.44 12.74 8.53
CA ARG A 3 -18.55 12.03 9.17
C ARG A 3 -18.02 11.32 10.41
N THR A 4 -18.70 11.45 11.55
CA THR A 4 -18.34 10.72 12.78
C THR A 4 -18.83 9.27 12.74
N ARG A 5 -18.32 8.41 13.62
CA ARG A 5 -18.80 7.02 13.74
C ARG A 5 -20.30 6.96 14.03
N ASP A 6 -20.77 7.82 14.94
CA ASP A 6 -22.18 7.94 15.29
C ASP A 6 -23.04 8.35 14.09
N GLU A 7 -22.54 9.27 13.25
CA GLU A 7 -23.22 9.68 12.02
C GLU A 7 -23.27 8.55 10.98
N VAL A 8 -22.21 7.75 10.88
CA VAL A 8 -22.17 6.57 9.99
C VAL A 8 -23.16 5.52 10.49
N ASP A 9 -23.17 5.20 11.79
CA ASP A 9 -24.09 4.22 12.37
C ASP A 9 -25.55 4.68 12.27
N ALA A 10 -25.82 5.98 12.48
CA ALA A 10 -27.14 6.56 12.23
C ALA A 10 -27.55 6.47 10.75
N THR A 11 -26.62 6.69 9.83
CA THR A 11 -26.87 6.55 8.38
C THR A 11 -27.17 5.10 8.00
N LEU A 12 -26.44 4.13 8.56
CA LEU A 12 -26.70 2.69 8.35
C LEU A 12 -28.08 2.30 8.86
N GLN A 13 -28.48 2.84 10.03
CA GLN A 13 -29.80 2.60 10.60
C GLN A 13 -30.93 3.19 9.74
N ILE A 14 -30.76 4.41 9.22
CA ILE A 14 -31.70 5.04 8.27
C ILE A 14 -31.79 4.24 6.97
N ALA A 15 -30.64 3.78 6.46
CA ALA A 15 -30.54 3.00 5.22
C ALA A 15 -30.98 1.54 5.37
N LYS A 16 -31.28 1.08 6.60
CA LYS A 16 -31.60 -0.33 6.93
C LYS A 16 -30.53 -1.32 6.47
N LEU A 17 -29.27 -0.89 6.52
CA LEU A 17 -28.14 -1.71 6.15
C LEU A 17 -27.63 -2.47 7.37
N ASN A 18 -27.30 -3.76 7.18
CA ASN A 18 -26.64 -4.55 8.19
C ASN A 18 -25.14 -4.29 8.13
N ALA A 19 -24.54 -3.85 9.24
CA ALA A 19 -23.10 -3.59 9.30
C ALA A 19 -22.25 -4.84 8.98
N ALA A 20 -22.78 -6.05 9.26
CA ALA A 20 -22.10 -7.31 8.94
C ALA A 20 -22.10 -7.64 7.43
N GLU A 21 -22.90 -6.95 6.63
CA GLU A 21 -22.93 -7.10 5.16
C GLU A 21 -22.00 -6.10 4.45
N LEU A 22 -21.39 -5.18 5.20
CA LEU A 22 -20.42 -4.25 4.67
C LEU A 22 -19.07 -4.94 4.46
N LEU A 23 -18.38 -4.59 3.37
CA LEU A 23 -17.03 -5.08 3.13
C LEU A 23 -16.05 -4.41 4.11
N PRO A 24 -15.07 -5.15 4.63
CA PRO A 24 -14.12 -4.64 5.62
C PRO A 24 -13.16 -3.58 5.04
N THR A 25 -12.99 -3.56 3.72
CA THR A 25 -12.07 -2.67 3.03
C THR A 25 -12.83 -1.57 2.32
N VAL A 26 -12.46 -0.32 2.60
CA VAL A 26 -12.97 0.86 1.89
C VAL A 26 -11.80 1.58 1.20
N HIS A 27 -11.99 1.99 -0.05
CA HIS A 27 -11.08 2.93 -0.70
C HIS A 27 -11.56 4.35 -0.42
N CYS A 28 -10.78 5.09 0.37
CA CYS A 28 -11.00 6.52 0.57
C CYS A 28 -10.41 7.29 -0.60
N LEU A 29 -11.24 8.07 -1.29
CA LEU A 29 -10.82 8.90 -2.41
C LEU A 29 -10.73 10.36 -1.95
N GLY A 30 -9.50 10.87 -1.89
CA GLY A 30 -9.21 12.28 -1.66
C GLY A 30 -8.87 12.98 -2.97
N PHE A 31 -9.49 14.13 -3.22
CA PHE A 31 -9.14 14.98 -4.36
C PHE A 31 -8.22 16.10 -3.88
N GLY A 32 -6.97 16.08 -4.32
CA GLY A 32 -6.05 17.19 -4.08
C GLY A 32 -6.47 18.46 -4.83
N PRO A 33 -5.91 19.63 -4.50
CA PRO A 33 -6.24 20.91 -5.15
C PRO A 33 -6.04 20.92 -6.67
N GLY A 34 -5.19 20.02 -7.20
CA GLY A 34 -4.93 19.85 -8.64
C GLY A 34 -5.75 18.75 -9.34
N ALA A 35 -6.67 18.08 -8.65
CA ALA A 35 -7.42 16.97 -9.23
C ALA A 35 -8.32 17.38 -10.41
N SER A 36 -8.79 18.63 -10.45
CA SER A 36 -9.51 19.16 -11.61
C SER A 36 -8.59 19.65 -12.73
N ALA A 37 -7.32 19.92 -12.45
CA ALA A 37 -6.37 20.43 -13.43
C ALA A 37 -5.90 19.33 -14.40
N ALA A 38 -5.75 18.09 -13.92
CA ALA A 38 -5.36 16.94 -14.74
C ALA A 38 -6.48 16.42 -15.66
N ALA A 39 -7.74 16.85 -15.47
CA ALA A 39 -8.87 16.41 -16.30
C ALA A 39 -8.77 16.87 -17.76
N GLY A 40 -7.93 17.87 -18.06
CA GLY A 40 -7.69 18.36 -19.42
C GLY A 40 -6.63 17.60 -20.21
N ASP A 41 -5.81 16.77 -19.54
CA ASP A 41 -4.63 16.16 -20.16
C ASP A 41 -4.90 14.76 -20.75
N PHE A 42 -6.06 14.17 -20.44
CA PHE A 42 -6.41 12.81 -20.84
C PHE A 42 -7.79 12.75 -21.49
N CYS A 43 -7.92 11.95 -22.55
CA CYS A 43 -9.19 11.59 -23.16
C CYS A 43 -9.32 10.07 -23.27
N LEU A 44 -10.56 9.58 -23.22
CA LEU A 44 -10.87 8.18 -23.48
C LEU A 44 -11.19 8.02 -24.97
N LEU A 45 -10.55 7.04 -25.59
CA LEU A 45 -10.81 6.66 -26.98
C LEU A 45 -11.34 5.23 -27.01
N GLU A 46 -12.57 5.07 -27.49
CA GLU A 46 -13.12 3.75 -27.78
C GLU A 46 -12.43 3.19 -29.01
N LEU A 47 -11.96 1.94 -28.90
CA LEU A 47 -11.30 1.22 -29.99
C LEU A 47 -11.97 -0.13 -30.19
N GLU A 48 -12.19 -0.48 -31.45
CA GLU A 48 -12.63 -1.84 -31.80
C GLU A 48 -11.54 -2.87 -31.41
N PRO A 49 -11.91 -4.12 -31.08
CA PRO A 49 -10.96 -5.14 -30.65
C PRO A 49 -9.78 -5.37 -31.60
N ALA A 50 -10.00 -5.22 -32.92
CA ALA A 50 -8.94 -5.37 -33.91
C ALA A 50 -7.87 -4.26 -33.82
N LEU A 51 -8.26 -3.03 -33.47
CA LEU A 51 -7.34 -1.91 -33.29
C LEU A 51 -6.54 -2.06 -31.98
N CYS A 52 -7.18 -2.55 -30.91
CA CYS A 52 -6.49 -2.88 -29.66
C CYS A 52 -5.37 -3.91 -29.91
N GLN A 53 -5.68 -4.99 -30.62
CA GLN A 53 -4.69 -6.02 -30.97
C GLN A 53 -3.52 -5.48 -31.77
N GLN A 54 -3.76 -4.53 -32.69
CA GLN A 54 -2.69 -3.89 -33.45
C GLN A 54 -1.75 -3.08 -32.55
N LEU A 55 -2.30 -2.29 -31.62
CA LEU A 55 -1.53 -1.51 -30.64
C LEU A 55 -0.73 -2.42 -29.70
N GLU A 56 -1.35 -3.48 -29.17
CA GLU A 56 -0.69 -4.48 -28.32
C GLU A 56 0.44 -5.20 -29.05
N ALA A 57 0.30 -5.43 -30.37
CA ALA A 57 1.34 -5.97 -31.24
C ALA A 57 2.43 -4.93 -31.61
N GLY A 58 2.38 -3.72 -31.05
CA GLY A 58 3.39 -2.66 -31.26
C GLY A 58 3.20 -1.83 -32.53
N HIS A 59 2.07 -1.94 -33.22
CA HIS A 59 1.76 -1.06 -34.34
C HIS A 59 1.25 0.30 -33.84
N SER A 60 1.48 1.35 -34.63
CA SER A 60 1.00 2.69 -34.31
C SER A 60 -0.28 3.04 -35.07
N LEU A 61 -1.13 3.83 -34.42
CA LEU A 61 -2.26 4.52 -35.04
C LEU A 61 -1.94 6.01 -35.16
N VAL A 62 -2.49 6.66 -36.18
CA VAL A 62 -2.23 8.08 -36.47
C VAL A 62 -3.55 8.82 -36.56
N ILE A 63 -3.71 9.87 -35.75
CA ILE A 63 -4.82 10.81 -35.87
C ILE A 63 -4.45 11.85 -36.93
N ARG A 64 -5.34 12.08 -37.90
CA ARG A 64 -5.18 13.08 -38.95
C ARG A 64 -6.41 13.96 -39.00
N GLY A 65 -6.22 15.25 -39.28
CA GLY A 65 -7.31 16.21 -39.44
C GLY A 65 -6.77 17.59 -39.80
N ASP A 66 -7.64 18.43 -40.34
CA ASP A 66 -7.39 19.86 -40.58
C ASP A 66 -8.37 20.69 -39.72
N LYS A 67 -8.17 22.00 -39.63
CA LYS A 67 -9.00 22.93 -38.84
C LYS A 67 -10.45 22.99 -39.31
N ASP A 68 -10.69 22.67 -40.58
CA ASP A 68 -11.99 22.75 -41.24
C ASP A 68 -12.65 21.37 -41.43
N GLU A 69 -12.00 20.28 -40.99
CA GLU A 69 -12.45 18.90 -41.18
C GLU A 69 -12.49 18.12 -39.86
N ASN A 70 -13.31 17.07 -39.80
CA ASN A 70 -13.31 16.17 -38.65
C ASN A 70 -12.01 15.35 -38.60
N ALA A 71 -11.50 15.12 -37.40
CA ALA A 71 -10.36 14.22 -37.21
C ALA A 71 -10.75 12.77 -37.54
N VAL A 72 -9.83 12.06 -38.17
CA VAL A 72 -9.94 10.63 -38.48
C VAL A 72 -8.78 9.87 -37.85
N LEU A 73 -9.03 8.63 -37.44
CA LEU A 73 -8.02 7.72 -36.93
C LEU A 73 -7.60 6.75 -38.04
N CYS A 74 -6.32 6.71 -38.36
CA CYS A 74 -5.76 5.87 -39.40
C CYS A 74 -4.90 4.76 -38.79
N SER A 75 -5.21 3.53 -39.15
CA SER A 75 -4.31 2.38 -39.01
C SER A 75 -3.42 2.24 -40.26
N LYS A 76 -2.70 1.13 -40.40
CA LYS A 76 -1.86 0.87 -41.58
C LYS A 76 -2.68 0.75 -42.88
N ASP A 77 -3.90 0.21 -42.79
CA ASP A 77 -4.72 -0.16 -43.95
C ASP A 77 -6.17 0.36 -43.91
N LYS A 78 -6.61 0.93 -42.79
CA LYS A 78 -7.99 1.44 -42.61
C LYS A 78 -8.05 2.81 -41.97
N THR A 79 -9.09 3.55 -42.32
CA THR A 79 -9.44 4.87 -41.77
C THR A 79 -10.78 4.79 -41.04
N TYR A 80 -10.84 5.39 -39.86
CA TYR A 80 -11.98 5.39 -38.96
C TYR A 80 -12.38 6.83 -38.66
N ASP A 81 -13.67 7.13 -38.75
CA ASP A 81 -14.19 8.41 -38.30
C ASP A 81 -14.15 8.50 -36.78
N MET A 82 -13.67 9.63 -36.25
CA MET A 82 -13.71 9.91 -34.82
C MET A 82 -14.93 10.76 -34.49
N LYS A 83 -15.61 10.43 -33.39
CA LYS A 83 -16.75 11.19 -32.88
C LYS A 83 -16.57 11.42 -31.40
N ILE A 84 -16.95 12.61 -30.95
CA ILE A 84 -17.01 12.93 -29.53
C ILE A 84 -18.33 12.37 -28.99
N ALA A 85 -18.25 11.63 -27.89
CA ALA A 85 -19.42 11.14 -27.17
C ALA A 85 -19.54 11.91 -25.85
N ASP A 86 -20.60 12.71 -25.72
CA ASP A 86 -20.91 13.38 -24.46
C ASP A 86 -21.54 12.38 -23.50
N THR A 87 -20.93 12.20 -22.33
CA THR A 87 -21.48 11.37 -21.26
C THR A 87 -22.03 12.26 -20.14
N SER A 88 -23.26 12.01 -19.69
CA SER A 88 -23.85 12.72 -18.53
C SER A 88 -23.22 12.33 -17.18
N ASN A 89 -22.42 11.27 -17.16
CA ASN A 89 -21.87 10.68 -15.96
C ASN A 89 -20.40 11.08 -15.80
N MET A 90 -20.02 11.39 -14.57
CA MET A 90 -18.62 11.61 -14.22
C MET A 90 -17.92 10.25 -14.14
N LEU A 91 -16.93 10.06 -15.00
CA LEU A 91 -16.04 8.90 -14.95
C LEU A 91 -14.76 9.30 -14.24
N LEU A 92 -14.38 8.52 -13.22
CA LEU A 92 -13.15 8.73 -12.48
C LEU A 92 -12.16 7.62 -12.78
N PHE A 93 -10.99 7.98 -13.28
CA PHE A 93 -9.90 7.04 -13.53
C PHE A 93 -8.98 6.99 -12.30
N ILE A 94 -8.90 5.81 -11.67
CA ILE A 94 -8.14 5.60 -10.43
C ILE A 94 -7.20 4.42 -10.65
N PRO A 95 -5.92 4.67 -10.98
CA PRO A 95 -4.94 3.61 -11.13
C PRO A 95 -4.85 2.75 -9.87
N GLY A 96 -4.89 1.42 -10.04
CA GLY A 96 -4.77 0.48 -8.93
C GLY A 96 -6.01 0.34 -8.02
N CYS A 97 -7.14 0.99 -8.35
CA CYS A 97 -8.37 0.81 -7.60
C CYS A 97 -8.89 -0.62 -7.72
N LYS A 98 -9.03 -1.31 -6.58
CA LYS A 98 -9.60 -2.67 -6.52
C LYS A 98 -11.12 -2.63 -6.39
N THR A 99 -11.80 -3.48 -7.14
CA THR A 99 -13.24 -3.70 -7.00
C THR A 99 -13.56 -4.55 -5.77
N PRO A 100 -14.80 -4.51 -5.26
CA PRO A 100 -15.28 -5.41 -4.21
C PRO A 100 -14.93 -6.89 -4.41
N ASP A 101 -14.99 -7.38 -5.64
CA ASP A 101 -14.71 -8.79 -5.93
C ASP A 101 -13.21 -9.11 -5.92
N GLN A 102 -12.36 -8.14 -6.26
CA GLN A 102 -10.90 -8.26 -6.15
C GLN A 102 -10.44 -8.24 -4.69
N MET A 103 -11.16 -7.56 -3.80
CA MET A 103 -10.84 -7.50 -2.37
C MET A 103 -11.18 -8.79 -1.60
N LYS A 104 -12.18 -9.56 -2.05
CA LYS A 104 -12.56 -10.82 -1.39
C LYS A 104 -11.47 -11.89 -1.40
N MET A 105 -10.45 -11.75 -2.27
CA MET A 105 -9.36 -12.73 -2.41
C MET A 105 -8.15 -12.43 -1.52
N GLU A 106 -8.07 -11.23 -0.93
CA GLU A 106 -7.01 -10.88 0.02
C GLU A 106 -7.61 -10.93 1.44
N GLU A 107 -7.38 -12.04 2.17
CA GLU A 107 -7.65 -12.14 3.61
C GLU A 107 -6.70 -11.26 4.44
N THR A 108 -6.34 -10.08 3.94
CA THR A 108 -5.61 -9.08 4.72
C THR A 108 -6.62 -8.30 5.52
N HIS A 109 -6.75 -8.66 6.79
CA HIS A 109 -7.35 -7.84 7.82
C HIS A 109 -6.57 -6.51 7.92
N CYS A 110 -6.89 -5.56 7.04
CA CYS A 110 -6.50 -4.17 7.18
C CYS A 110 -7.44 -3.58 8.23
N ASN A 111 -6.99 -3.55 9.48
CA ASN A 111 -7.59 -2.66 10.46
C ASN A 111 -7.34 -1.25 9.96
N ILE A 112 -8.40 -0.61 9.45
CA ILE A 112 -8.34 0.78 9.01
C ILE A 112 -8.12 1.61 10.28
N ILE A 113 -6.87 2.02 10.49
CA ILE A 113 -6.49 3.01 11.50
C ILE A 113 -6.44 4.34 10.77
N HIS A 114 -7.61 4.95 10.59
CA HIS A 114 -7.65 6.37 10.26
C HIS A 114 -7.49 7.13 11.58
N THR A 115 -6.27 7.60 11.83
CA THR A 115 -6.02 8.52 12.94
C THR A 115 -5.44 9.80 12.38
N GLU A 116 -6.16 10.88 12.61
CA GLU A 116 -5.73 12.23 12.26
C GLU A 116 -4.79 12.69 13.36
N TYR A 117 -3.51 12.87 13.03
CA TYR A 117 -2.52 13.46 13.93
C TYR A 117 -1.95 14.68 13.25
N THR A 118 -1.89 15.81 13.94
CA THR A 118 -1.11 16.96 13.48
C THR A 118 0.38 16.72 13.75
N THR A 119 1.26 17.48 13.11
CA THR A 119 2.70 17.44 13.41
C THR A 119 2.96 17.73 14.89
N GLU A 120 2.17 18.64 15.50
CA GLU A 120 2.23 18.97 16.93
C GLU A 120 1.82 17.77 17.80
N ASP A 121 0.73 17.06 17.45
CA ASP A 121 0.30 15.85 18.17
C ASP A 121 1.37 14.76 18.15
N LEU A 122 2.06 14.59 17.02
CA LEU A 122 3.13 13.61 16.88
C LEU A 122 4.36 13.99 17.69
N LEU A 123 4.73 15.27 17.72
CA LEU A 123 5.86 15.77 18.51
C LEU A 123 5.62 15.65 20.03
N ASP A 124 4.37 15.80 20.46
CA ASP A 124 4.00 15.67 21.87
C ASP A 124 3.91 14.20 22.33
N GLN A 125 3.51 13.29 21.44
CA GLN A 125 3.33 11.86 21.76
C GLN A 125 4.55 10.99 21.48
N ILE A 126 5.38 11.37 20.52
CA ILE A 126 6.54 10.59 20.09
C ILE A 126 7.80 11.34 20.52
N GLN A 127 8.62 10.70 21.35
CA GLN A 127 9.94 11.21 21.72
C GLN A 127 10.92 11.05 20.54
N ALA A 128 10.80 11.94 19.55
CA ALA A 128 11.68 12.05 18.39
C ALA A 128 11.77 13.51 17.95
N SER A 129 12.83 13.86 17.22
CA SER A 129 12.93 15.19 16.60
C SER A 129 11.92 15.35 15.46
N GLU A 130 11.56 16.59 15.13
CA GLU A 130 10.71 16.90 13.98
C GLU A 130 11.32 16.36 12.69
N GLU A 131 12.64 16.46 12.51
CA GLU A 131 13.31 15.89 11.34
C GLU A 131 13.19 14.35 11.27
N GLU A 132 13.34 13.64 12.40
CA GLU A 132 13.18 12.18 12.44
C GLU A 132 11.74 11.75 12.16
N ILE A 133 10.77 12.48 12.73
CA ILE A 133 9.35 12.24 12.48
C ILE A 133 9.05 12.47 11.00
N MET A 134 9.45 13.60 10.42
CA MET A 134 9.20 13.92 9.01
C MET A 134 9.89 12.95 8.04
N ALA A 135 11.12 12.52 8.34
CA ALA A 135 11.82 11.50 7.55
C ALA A 135 11.08 10.15 7.59
N GLN A 136 10.61 9.74 8.77
CA GLN A 136 9.86 8.50 8.91
C GLN A 136 8.48 8.59 8.25
N LEU A 137 7.82 9.73 8.33
CA LEU A 137 6.54 10.00 7.67
C LEU A 137 6.65 9.93 6.14
N GLN A 138 7.78 10.40 5.56
CA GLN A 138 8.08 10.19 4.14
C GLN A 138 8.20 8.71 3.79
N VAL A 139 8.87 7.91 4.62
CA VAL A 139 8.95 6.45 4.44
C VAL A 139 7.56 5.79 4.54
N LEU A 140 6.66 6.37 5.33
CA LEU A 140 5.28 5.92 5.48
C LEU A 140 4.33 6.39 4.35
N ASN A 141 4.80 7.18 3.37
CA ASN A 141 3.97 7.83 2.33
C ASN A 141 2.91 8.81 2.89
N ALA A 142 3.29 9.57 3.92
CA ALA A 142 2.46 10.65 4.45
C ALA A 142 2.18 11.77 3.43
N CYS A 143 1.01 12.42 3.51
CA CYS A 143 0.65 13.55 2.64
C CYS A 143 0.01 14.70 3.43
N GLU A 144 0.37 15.93 3.09
CA GLU A 144 -0.19 17.15 3.67
C GLU A 144 -1.40 17.65 2.86
N ILE A 145 -2.53 17.91 3.53
CA ILE A 145 -3.73 18.46 2.87
C ILE A 145 -4.22 19.69 3.65
N GLY A 146 -3.94 20.88 3.11
CA GLY A 146 -4.53 22.13 3.62
C GLY A 146 -3.95 22.62 4.95
N GLY A 147 -2.66 22.40 5.20
CA GLY A 147 -1.98 22.79 6.45
C GLY A 147 -2.19 21.82 7.61
N GLU A 148 -3.02 20.80 7.41
CA GLU A 148 -3.17 19.67 8.33
C GLU A 148 -2.57 18.45 7.61
N VAL A 149 -1.58 17.81 8.23
CA VAL A 149 -0.93 16.62 7.66
C VAL A 149 -1.78 15.41 8.01
N TYR A 150 -2.14 14.59 7.01
CA TYR A 150 -2.92 13.38 7.22
C TYR A 150 -2.02 12.17 7.04
N PHE A 151 -2.12 11.24 7.99
CA PHE A 151 -1.30 10.04 8.03
C PHE A 151 -2.17 8.80 7.92
N GLU A 152 -1.90 7.97 6.92
CA GLU A 152 -2.37 6.59 6.92
C GLU A 152 -1.28 5.72 7.53
N LEU A 153 -1.57 5.19 8.71
CA LEU A 153 -0.65 4.34 9.43
C LEU A 153 -0.71 2.92 8.87
N SER A 154 0.33 2.51 8.13
CA SER A 154 0.46 1.12 7.72
C SER A 154 0.75 0.25 8.96
N ALA A 155 -0.21 -0.60 9.32
CA ALA A 155 -0.06 -1.56 10.42
C ALA A 155 1.23 -2.39 10.25
N ASP A 156 1.56 -2.82 9.04
CA ASP A 156 2.77 -3.59 8.76
C ASP A 156 4.05 -2.78 9.01
N LYS A 157 4.08 -1.49 8.61
CA LYS A 157 5.23 -0.63 8.86
C LYS A 157 5.39 -0.28 10.35
N ILE A 158 4.28 -0.06 11.07
CA ILE A 158 4.31 0.11 12.54
C ILE A 158 4.86 -1.15 13.20
N CYS A 159 4.26 -2.30 12.89
CA CYS A 159 4.67 -3.60 13.41
C CYS A 159 6.17 -3.85 13.19
N ARG A 160 6.68 -3.60 11.96
CA ARG A 160 8.11 -3.71 11.63
C ARG A 160 8.97 -2.74 12.43
N ALA A 161 8.61 -1.46 12.48
CA ALA A 161 9.39 -0.44 13.19
C ALA A 161 9.47 -0.75 14.70
N THR A 162 8.33 -1.07 15.33
CA THR A 162 8.27 -1.44 16.75
C THR A 162 9.08 -2.71 17.02
N ALA A 163 8.96 -3.75 16.17
CA ALA A 163 9.75 -4.96 16.32
C ALA A 163 11.25 -4.69 16.18
N GLN A 164 11.64 -3.86 15.21
CA GLN A 164 13.04 -3.46 15.04
C GLN A 164 13.57 -2.79 16.32
N MET A 165 12.82 -1.85 16.90
CA MET A 165 13.23 -1.18 18.15
C MET A 165 13.40 -2.16 19.31
N LEU A 166 12.47 -3.12 19.47
CA LEU A 166 12.54 -4.12 20.53
C LEU A 166 13.71 -5.08 20.35
N LEU A 167 14.01 -5.46 19.11
CA LEU A 167 15.09 -6.39 18.79
C LEU A 167 16.47 -5.72 18.70
N GLN A 168 16.54 -4.41 18.46
CA GLN A 168 17.80 -3.69 18.25
C GLN A 168 18.73 -3.76 19.47
N ASN A 169 18.17 -3.87 20.67
CA ASN A 169 18.93 -4.00 21.92
C ASN A 169 19.07 -5.46 22.41
N ALA A 170 18.48 -6.43 21.70
CA ALA A 170 18.48 -7.83 22.09
C ALA A 170 19.28 -8.67 21.09
N VAL A 171 20.35 -9.33 21.56
CA VAL A 171 21.12 -10.25 20.71
C VAL A 171 20.26 -11.43 20.27
N LYS A 172 19.49 -12.00 21.20
CA LYS A 172 18.44 -13.00 20.97
C LYS A 172 17.33 -12.77 22.00
N PHE A 173 16.09 -12.82 21.56
CA PHE A 173 14.89 -12.68 22.41
C PHE A 173 14.13 -14.01 22.41
N ASN A 174 13.64 -14.47 23.56
CA ASN A 174 12.61 -15.51 23.61
C ASN A 174 11.39 -15.10 22.76
N LEU A 175 10.99 -15.97 21.83
CA LEU A 175 9.91 -15.68 20.87
C LEU A 175 8.57 -15.41 21.55
N ALA A 176 8.20 -16.19 22.56
CA ALA A 176 6.90 -16.05 23.23
C ALA A 176 6.82 -14.73 24.01
N GLU A 177 7.87 -14.41 24.76
CA GLU A 177 7.98 -13.14 25.49
C GLU A 177 8.01 -11.96 24.51
N PHE A 178 8.75 -12.09 23.40
CA PHE A 178 8.78 -11.07 22.36
C PHE A 178 7.40 -10.79 21.78
N GLN A 179 6.60 -11.81 21.44
CA GLN A 179 5.26 -11.61 20.87
C GLN A 179 4.33 -10.86 21.83
N GLU A 180 4.39 -11.15 23.13
CA GLU A 180 3.62 -10.43 24.14
C GLU A 180 4.05 -8.96 24.24
N VAL A 181 5.35 -8.71 24.37
CA VAL A 181 5.88 -7.34 24.47
C VAL A 181 5.63 -6.57 23.18
N TRP A 182 5.77 -7.21 22.03
CA TRP A 182 5.55 -6.59 20.72
C TRP A 182 4.09 -6.18 20.52
N GLN A 183 3.14 -7.06 20.85
CA GLN A 183 1.71 -6.72 20.76
C GLN A 183 1.30 -5.61 21.74
N GLN A 184 1.94 -5.52 22.91
CA GLN A 184 1.72 -4.44 23.87
C GLN A 184 2.39 -3.12 23.47
N SER A 185 3.41 -3.18 22.62
CA SER A 185 4.19 -2.01 22.20
C SER A 185 3.64 -1.35 20.93
N VAL A 186 2.66 -1.96 20.25
CA VAL A 186 1.96 -1.35 19.11
C VAL A 186 0.67 -0.64 19.57
N PRO A 187 0.20 0.38 18.84
CA PRO A 187 -1.05 1.09 19.17
C PRO A 187 -2.29 0.19 19.21
N GLU A 188 -3.31 0.63 19.94
CA GLU A 188 -4.61 -0.05 19.99
C GLU A 188 -5.20 -0.22 18.58
N GLY A 189 -5.66 -1.43 18.25
CA GLY A 189 -6.17 -1.77 16.93
C GLY A 189 -5.12 -2.31 15.94
N VAL A 190 -3.82 -2.27 16.26
CA VAL A 190 -2.79 -2.93 15.45
C VAL A 190 -2.60 -4.38 15.88
N MET A 191 -2.69 -5.32 14.94
CA MET A 191 -2.43 -6.74 15.19
C MET A 191 -1.04 -7.13 14.70
N THR A 192 -0.24 -7.69 15.61
CA THR A 192 1.11 -8.19 15.30
C THR A 192 1.06 -9.61 14.75
N ARG A 193 1.85 -9.87 13.70
CA ARG A 193 1.97 -11.18 13.06
C ARG A 193 3.38 -11.39 12.53
N LEU A 194 3.91 -12.61 12.67
CA LEU A 194 5.31 -12.91 12.30
C LEU A 194 5.61 -12.73 10.81
N ASP A 195 4.63 -12.84 9.92
CA ASP A 195 4.75 -12.55 8.48
C ASP A 195 5.16 -11.10 8.22
N GLN A 196 4.76 -10.17 9.10
CA GLN A 196 5.16 -8.77 9.03
C GLN A 196 6.66 -8.58 9.27
N LEU A 197 7.39 -9.56 9.83
CA LEU A 197 8.83 -9.46 10.13
C LEU A 197 9.74 -10.12 9.07
N LYS A 198 9.18 -10.66 7.99
CA LYS A 198 9.94 -11.25 6.90
C LYS A 198 10.99 -10.27 6.36
N GLY A 199 12.26 -10.69 6.31
CA GLY A 199 13.38 -9.85 5.86
C GLY A 199 13.92 -8.86 6.91
N LEU A 200 13.33 -8.81 8.11
CA LEU A 200 13.75 -7.94 9.23
C LEU A 200 14.26 -8.75 10.45
N ALA A 201 13.63 -9.89 10.74
CA ALA A 201 13.98 -10.73 11.86
C ALA A 201 13.86 -12.21 11.51
N LEU A 202 14.78 -13.01 12.05
CA LEU A 202 14.79 -14.46 11.88
C LEU A 202 14.27 -15.14 13.14
N VAL A 203 13.35 -16.10 12.95
CA VAL A 203 12.85 -16.96 14.03
C VAL A 203 13.62 -18.28 14.03
N ASP A 204 14.28 -18.59 15.14
CA ASP A 204 14.94 -19.86 15.39
C ASP A 204 14.04 -20.77 16.24
N ARG A 205 13.31 -21.64 15.52
CA ARG A 205 12.43 -22.66 16.10
C ARG A 205 13.17 -23.92 16.57
N GLN A 206 14.46 -24.04 16.25
CA GLN A 206 15.28 -25.20 16.64
C GLN A 206 15.83 -25.04 18.05
N SER A 207 16.04 -23.79 18.48
CA SER A 207 16.40 -23.45 19.86
C SER A 207 15.28 -23.79 20.86
N ARG A 208 15.67 -24.01 22.13
CA ARG A 208 14.76 -24.20 23.26
C ARG A 208 15.17 -23.27 24.41
N PRO A 209 14.40 -22.22 24.74
CA PRO A 209 13.15 -21.78 24.09
C PRO A 209 13.35 -21.35 22.64
N GLU A 210 12.27 -21.25 21.86
CA GLU A 210 12.33 -20.66 20.52
C GLU A 210 12.79 -19.20 20.63
N LEU A 211 13.64 -18.75 19.70
CA LEU A 211 14.26 -17.44 19.74
C LEU A 211 13.91 -16.61 18.49
N ILE A 212 13.95 -15.30 18.63
CA ILE A 212 13.89 -14.35 17.52
C ILE A 212 15.03 -13.34 17.67
N PHE A 213 15.62 -12.95 16.55
CA PHE A 213 16.68 -11.94 16.51
C PHE A 213 16.68 -11.19 15.20
N LEU A 214 17.32 -10.03 15.22
CA LEU A 214 17.36 -9.12 14.08
C LEU A 214 18.26 -9.69 12.97
N LEU A 215 17.74 -9.71 11.75
CA LEU A 215 18.46 -10.05 10.53
C LEU A 215 17.82 -9.23 9.43
N LYS A 216 18.40 -8.07 9.09
CA LYS A 216 17.89 -7.21 8.02
C LYS A 216 18.42 -7.69 6.69
N VAL A 217 17.55 -7.74 5.70
CA VAL A 217 17.97 -7.96 4.31
C VAL A 217 18.95 -6.89 3.85
N ASP A 218 18.80 -5.65 4.35
CA ASP A 218 19.66 -4.51 4.02
C ASP A 218 21.09 -4.66 4.58
N ASP A 219 21.29 -5.48 5.62
CA ASP A 219 22.61 -5.74 6.21
C ASP A 219 23.33 -6.90 5.50
N LEU A 220 22.67 -7.58 4.55
CA LEU A 220 23.25 -8.72 3.84
C LEU A 220 24.05 -8.26 2.61
N PRO A 221 25.11 -9.01 2.22
CA PRO A 221 25.86 -8.74 0.99
C PRO A 221 24.96 -8.67 -0.25
N GLU A 222 25.27 -7.78 -1.18
CA GLU A 222 24.55 -7.69 -2.47
C GLU A 222 24.84 -8.90 -3.39
N ASP A 223 26.05 -9.44 -3.33
CA ASP A 223 26.42 -10.64 -4.10
C ASP A 223 25.67 -11.88 -3.59
N SER A 224 25.01 -12.59 -4.51
CA SER A 224 24.17 -13.73 -4.15
C SER A 224 24.93 -14.87 -3.48
N ARG A 225 26.20 -15.12 -3.86
CA ARG A 225 27.00 -16.19 -3.27
C ARG A 225 27.46 -15.80 -1.87
N GLU A 226 27.94 -14.58 -1.69
CA GLU A 226 28.33 -14.06 -0.37
C GLU A 226 27.14 -13.97 0.58
N ARG A 227 25.97 -13.56 0.07
CA ARG A 227 24.70 -13.52 0.81
C ARG A 227 24.32 -14.91 1.34
N LEU A 228 24.29 -15.92 0.47
CA LEU A 228 24.00 -17.30 0.87
C LEU A 228 25.05 -17.82 1.86
N ASN A 229 26.33 -17.55 1.64
CA ASN A 229 27.39 -17.95 2.57
C ASN A 229 27.18 -17.33 3.97
N SER A 230 26.78 -16.05 4.03
CA SER A 230 26.45 -15.37 5.29
C SER A 230 25.24 -16.03 5.99
N LEU A 231 24.15 -16.28 5.25
CA LEU A 231 22.94 -16.94 5.78
C LEU A 231 23.23 -18.35 6.32
N PHE A 232 24.00 -19.16 5.57
CA PHE A 232 24.36 -20.52 6.01
C PHE A 232 25.40 -20.55 7.14
N SER A 233 26.18 -19.47 7.32
CA SER A 233 27.06 -19.30 8.48
C SER A 233 26.27 -18.99 9.75
N LEU A 234 25.13 -18.30 9.63
CA LEU A 234 24.22 -18.00 10.75
C LEU A 234 23.38 -19.22 11.15
N ARG A 235 22.92 -19.99 10.17
CA ARG A 235 22.07 -21.16 10.39
C ARG A 235 22.34 -22.23 9.34
N GLU A 236 22.67 -23.45 9.79
CA GLU A 236 23.05 -24.55 8.89
C GLU A 236 21.88 -25.04 8.00
N LYS A 237 20.64 -24.99 8.52
CA LYS A 237 19.45 -25.53 7.86
C LYS A 237 18.34 -24.50 7.78
N TRP A 238 17.77 -24.33 6.59
CA TRP A 238 16.68 -23.40 6.33
C TRP A 238 15.48 -24.09 5.72
N THR A 239 14.28 -23.65 6.11
CA THR A 239 13.08 -23.88 5.32
C THR A 239 13.01 -22.85 4.20
N GLU A 240 12.26 -23.17 3.14
CA GLU A 240 12.02 -22.24 2.03
C GLU A 240 11.36 -20.94 2.52
N GLU A 241 10.33 -21.05 3.37
CA GLU A 241 9.60 -19.90 3.92
C GLU A 241 10.50 -18.95 4.72
N ASP A 242 11.50 -19.47 5.43
CA ASP A 242 12.39 -18.66 6.25
C ASP A 242 13.51 -18.01 5.42
N ILE A 243 13.98 -18.65 4.34
CA ILE A 243 15.11 -18.15 3.55
C ILE A 243 14.67 -17.22 2.43
N ALA A 244 13.48 -17.43 1.85
CA ALA A 244 12.96 -16.65 0.72
C ALA A 244 13.04 -15.12 0.93
N PRO A 245 12.67 -14.55 2.09
CA PRO A 245 12.73 -13.10 2.31
C PRO A 245 14.14 -12.50 2.29
N TYR A 246 15.19 -13.34 2.29
CA TYR A 246 16.58 -12.93 2.35
C TYR A 246 17.35 -13.18 1.06
N ILE A 247 16.74 -13.77 0.03
CA ILE A 247 17.43 -14.16 -1.21
C ILE A 247 16.76 -13.62 -2.47
N GLU A 248 15.59 -12.99 -2.33
CA GLU A 248 14.90 -12.26 -3.40
C GLU A 248 15.57 -10.93 -3.75
#